data_AF-A0A9D2A7J3-F1
#
_entry.id   AF-A0A9D2A7J3-F1
#
_cell.length_a   1.000
_cell.length_b   1.000
_cell.length_c   1.000
_cell.angle_alpha   90.00
_cell.angle_beta   90.00
_cell.angle_gamma   90.00
#
_symmetry.space_group_name_H-M   'P 1'
#
loop_
_entity.id
_entity.type
_entity.pdbx_description
1 polymer ?
#
loop_
_entity_poly.entity_id
_entity_poly.type
_entity_poly.pdbx_seq_one_letter_code
_entity_poly.pdbx_strand_id
1 'polypeptide(L)'
;DGVDERHVYEAMITGPQNMPVFNDANIPPEDKRDIIAFLQNNESQGSPGGFSLGSLGPVSEGLFIWTGGLAILIASMVWLTSRSS
;
A
#
# COMPACT_ATOMS: atom_id res chain seq x y z
N ASP A 1 6.68 2.39 10.22
CA ASP A 1 6.51 1.71 11.52
C ASP A 1 5.35 0.75 11.41
N GLY A 2 5.69 -0.54 11.42
CA GLY A 2 4.74 -1.64 11.37
C GLY A 2 4.15 -1.96 12.74
N VAL A 3 3.10 -2.78 12.73
CA VAL A 3 2.44 -3.27 13.95
C VAL A 3 3.28 -4.38 14.58
N ASP A 4 3.43 -4.39 15.92
CA ASP A 4 4.16 -5.47 16.63
C ASP A 4 3.49 -6.83 16.39
N GLU A 5 4.32 -7.85 16.17
CA GLU A 5 3.92 -9.24 15.87
C GLU A 5 2.85 -9.78 16.84
N ARG A 6 2.95 -9.42 18.12
CA ARG A 6 2.02 -9.89 19.15
C ARG A 6 0.62 -9.34 18.93
N HIS A 7 0.50 -8.08 18.52
CA HIS A 7 -0.80 -7.49 18.21
C HIS A 7 -1.41 -8.10 16.95
N VAL A 8 -0.59 -8.50 15.97
CA VAL A 8 -1.07 -9.22 14.78
C VAL A 8 -1.60 -10.60 15.19
N TYR A 9 -0.88 -11.32 16.05
CA TYR A 9 -1.31 -12.61 16.58
C TYR A 9 -2.61 -12.50 17.40
N GLU A 10 -2.72 -11.49 18.26
CA GLU A 10 -3.93 -11.21 19.03
C GLU A 10 -5.12 -10.86 18.13
N ALA A 11 -4.90 -10.04 17.10
CA ALA A 11 -5.92 -9.70 16.12
C ALA A 11 -6.43 -10.93 15.36
N MET A 12 -5.56 -11.90 15.05
CA MET A 12 -5.96 -13.16 14.45
C MET A 12 -6.85 -14.00 15.37
N ILE A 13 -6.56 -14.04 16.67
CA ILE A 13 -7.35 -14.81 17.65
C ILE A 13 -8.67 -14.14 17.99
N THR A 14 -8.67 -12.81 18.14
CA THR A 14 -9.86 -12.07 18.58
C THR A 14 -10.77 -11.64 17.43
N GLY A 15 -10.24 -11.46 16.22
CA GLY A 15 -11.01 -11.00 15.06
C GLY A 15 -11.68 -9.64 15.30
N PRO A 16 -10.93 -8.54 15.50
CA PRO A 16 -11.52 -7.25 15.81
C PRO A 16 -12.36 -6.69 14.64
N GLN A 17 -13.43 -5.95 14.97
CA GLN A 17 -14.32 -5.31 14.00
C GLN A 17 -14.98 -6.30 13.03
N ASN A 18 -14.68 -6.19 11.73
CA ASN A 18 -15.19 -7.06 10.67
C ASN A 18 -14.21 -8.19 10.30
N MET A 19 -13.11 -8.35 11.06
CA MET A 19 -12.13 -9.39 10.83
C MET A 19 -12.66 -10.74 11.33
N PRO A 20 -12.63 -11.82 10.51
CA PRO A 20 -12.97 -13.15 10.98
C PRO A 20 -12.04 -13.64 12.09
N VAL A 21 -12.54 -14.49 12.97
CA VAL A 21 -11.75 -15.13 14.02
C VAL A 21 -11.00 -16.33 13.45
N PHE A 22 -9.67 -16.34 13.61
CA PHE A 22 -8.79 -17.45 13.23
C PHE A 22 -8.38 -18.26 14.47
N ASN A 23 -9.27 -19.17 14.89
CA ASN A 23 -9.00 -20.08 16.00
C ASN A 23 -7.98 -21.18 15.63
N ASP A 24 -7.45 -21.86 16.64
CA ASP A 24 -6.44 -22.92 16.46
C ASP A 24 -6.99 -24.19 15.79
N ALA A 25 -8.31 -24.31 15.67
CA ALA A 25 -8.95 -25.41 14.94
C ALA A 25 -8.91 -25.20 13.42
N ASN A 26 -8.88 -23.94 12.96
CA ASN A 26 -8.82 -23.58 11.55
C ASN A 26 -7.39 -23.25 11.10
N ILE A 27 -6.65 -22.49 11.92
CA ILE A 27 -5.26 -22.12 11.64
C ILE A 27 -4.42 -22.45 12.87
N PRO A 28 -3.55 -23.46 12.81
CA PRO A 28 -2.63 -23.83 13.88
C PRO A 28 -1.68 -22.69 14.28
N PRO A 29 -1.16 -22.67 15.52
CA PRO A 29 -0.22 -21.64 15.99
C PRO A 29 1.04 -21.50 15.13
N GLU A 30 1.54 -22.60 14.57
CA GLU A 30 2.67 -22.61 13.63
C GLU A 30 2.36 -21.81 12.36
N ASP A 31 1.20 -22.04 11.75
CA ASP A 31 0.78 -21.34 10.53
C ASP A 31 0.54 -19.84 10.79
N LYS A 32 0.07 -19.49 11.99
CA LYS A 32 -0.07 -18.07 12.39
C LYS A 32 1.29 -17.37 12.43
N ARG A 33 2.33 -18.05 12.94
CA ARG A 33 3.69 -17.50 12.98
C ARG A 33 4.26 -17.32 11.58
N ASP A 34 4.00 -18.26 10.69
CA ASP A 34 4.44 -18.17 9.29
C ASP A 34 3.74 -17.03 8.55
N ILE A 35 2.45 -16.80 8.80
CA ILE A 35 1.72 -15.63 8.27
C ILE A 35 2.33 -14.33 8.77
N ILE A 36 2.63 -14.22 10.06
CA ILE A 36 3.25 -13.03 10.65
C ILE A 36 4.65 -12.78 10.04
N ALA A 37 5.45 -13.84 9.86
CA ALA A 37 6.75 -13.74 9.22
C ALA A 37 6.64 -13.28 7.76
N PHE A 38 5.64 -13.77 7.02
CA PHE A 38 5.36 -13.31 5.67
C PHE A 38 4.99 -11.82 5.62
N LEU A 39 4.14 -11.35 6.52
CA LEU A 39 3.74 -9.94 6.59
C LEU A 39 4.93 -9.02 6.85
N GLN A 40 5.80 -9.37 7.81
CA GLN A 40 7.01 -8.60 8.08
C GLN A 40 8.00 -8.59 6.90
N ASN A 41 8.15 -9.75 6.25
CA ASN A 41 8.98 -9.82 5.06
C ASN A 41 8.40 -8.95 3.94
N ASN A 42 7.08 -8.88 3.81
CA ASN A 42 6.45 -8.03 2.80
C ASN A 42 6.61 -6.53 3.10
N GLU A 43 6.47 -6.14 4.38
CA GLU A 43 6.65 -4.74 4.80
C GLU A 43 8.11 -4.26 4.68
N SER A 44 9.07 -5.15 4.94
CA SER A 44 10.50 -4.86 4.77
C SER A 44 10.97 -4.87 3.32
N GLN A 45 10.28 -5.59 2.44
CA GLN A 45 10.54 -5.55 1.00
C GLN A 45 9.96 -4.25 0.42
N GLY A 46 10.85 -3.40 -0.09
CA GLY A 46 10.44 -2.17 -0.78
C GLY A 46 9.58 -2.44 -2.02
N SER A 47 8.78 -1.45 -2.43
CA SER A 47 7.88 -1.63 -3.57
C SER A 47 8.65 -1.77 -4.89
N PRO A 48 8.46 -2.88 -5.64
CA PRO A 48 8.97 -2.98 -7.00
C PRO A 48 8.19 -2.00 -7.90
N GLY A 49 8.89 -1.22 -8.74
CA GLY A 49 8.26 -0.32 -9.72
C GLY A 49 8.43 1.19 -9.49
N GLY A 50 9.24 1.61 -8.50
CA GLY A 50 9.52 3.02 -8.24
C GLY A 50 8.68 3.58 -7.10
N PHE A 51 8.13 4.78 -7.27
CA PHE A 51 7.37 5.44 -6.20
C PHE A 51 5.97 4.83 -6.09
N SER A 52 5.70 4.06 -5.03
CA SER A 52 4.47 3.28 -4.88
C SER A 52 3.21 4.09 -4.57
N LEU A 53 3.33 5.41 -4.38
CA LEU A 53 2.21 6.30 -4.02
C LEU A 53 1.36 5.76 -2.84
N GLY A 54 1.99 5.06 -1.89
CA GLY A 54 1.32 4.44 -0.75
C GLY A 54 0.62 3.11 -1.04
N SER A 55 0.97 2.44 -2.15
CA SER A 55 0.39 1.16 -2.58
C SER A 55 -1.14 1.22 -2.72
N LEU A 56 -1.68 2.41 -3.01
CA LEU A 56 -3.12 2.67 -3.17
C LEU A 56 -3.70 2.05 -4.46
N GLY A 57 -2.84 1.47 -5.31
CA GLY A 57 -3.22 0.75 -6.50
C GLY A 57 -3.36 1.61 -7.76
N PRO A 58 -3.72 0.98 -8.90
CA PRO A 58 -3.59 1.55 -10.24
C PRO A 58 -4.48 2.77 -10.48
N VAL A 59 -5.59 2.91 -9.74
CA VAL A 59 -6.50 4.05 -9.88
C VAL A 59 -5.84 5.33 -9.38
N SER A 60 -5.20 5.26 -8.20
CA SER A 60 -4.51 6.41 -7.59
C SER A 60 -3.28 6.80 -8.41
N GLU A 61 -2.53 5.81 -8.90
CA GLU A 61 -1.41 6.03 -9.83
C GLU A 61 -1.88 6.69 -11.13
N GLY A 62 -2.98 6.19 -11.72
CA GLY A 62 -3.57 6.74 -12.94
C GLY A 62 -4.03 8.19 -12.77
N LEU A 63 -4.68 8.51 -11.65
CA LEU A 63 -5.09 9.88 -11.34
C LEU A 63 -3.87 10.81 -11.19
N PHE A 64 -2.80 10.34 -10.53
CA PHE A 64 -1.57 11.10 -10.37
C PHE A 64 -0.91 11.40 -11.73
N ILE A 65 -0.75 10.38 -12.58
CA ILE A 65 -0.16 10.54 -13.93
C ILE A 65 -1.03 11.42 -14.80
N TRP A 66 -2.36 11.26 -14.76
CA TRP A 66 -3.29 12.08 -15.53
C TRP A 66 -3.21 13.55 -15.13
N THR A 67 -3.24 13.83 -13.82
CA THR A 67 -3.18 15.20 -13.29
C THR A 67 -1.83 15.83 -13.56
N GLY A 68 -0.74 15.11 -13.30
CA GLY A 68 0.62 15.57 -13.58
C GLY A 68 0.85 15.80 -15.08
N GLY A 69 0.39 14.88 -15.92
CA GLY A 69 0.47 14.99 -17.37
C GLY A 69 -0.26 16.22 -17.90
N LEU A 70 -1.50 16.45 -17.46
CA LEU A 70 -2.25 17.64 -17.84
C LEU A 70 -1.60 18.93 -17.33
N ALA A 71 -1.12 18.94 -16.09
CA ALA A 71 -0.42 20.09 -15.52
C ALA A 71 0.84 20.45 -16.34
N ILE A 72 1.62 19.45 -16.77
CA ILE A 72 2.80 19.64 -17.62
C ILE A 72 2.42 20.19 -19.00
N LEU A 73 1.34 19.69 -19.61
CA LEU A 73 0.85 20.19 -20.89
C LEU A 73 0.40 21.65 -20.79
N ILE A 74 -0.33 22.02 -19.74
CA ILE A 74 -0.77 23.40 -19.52
C ILE A 74 0.44 24.31 -19.28
N ALA A 75 1.37 23.91 -18.43
CA ALA A 75 2.57 24.69 -18.13
C ALA A 75 3.42 24.93 -19.39
N SER A 76 3.57 23.92 -20.24
CA SER A 76 4.30 24.05 -21.51
C SER A 76 3.62 25.00 -22.49
N MET A 77 2.27 24.97 -22.60
CA MET A 77 1.53 25.94 -23.41
C MET A 77 1.73 27.38 -22.91
N VAL A 78 1.57 27.62 -21.60
CA VAL A 78 1.76 28.97 -21.02
C VAL A 78 3.18 29.49 -21.27
N TRP A 79 4.19 28.65 -21.12
CA TRP A 79 5.59 29.03 -21.36
C TRP A 79 5.88 29.37 -22.83
N LEU A 80 5.30 28.60 -23.77
CA LEU A 80 5.45 28.88 -25.20
C LEU A 80 4.74 30.17 -25.60
N THR A 81 3.48 30.37 -25.17
CA THR A 81 2.70 31.56 -25.51
C THR A 81 3.30 32.82 -24.89
N SER A 82 3.80 32.76 -23.66
CA SER A 82 4.43 33.92 -23.00
C SER A 82 5.78 34.33 -23.60
N ARG A 83 6.43 33.48 -24.41
CA ARG A 83 7.64 33.84 -25.17
C ARG A 83 7.37 34.37 -26.58
N SER A 84 6.17 34.13 -27.12
CA SER A 84 5.81 34.55 -28.48
C SER A 84 5.12 35.93 -28.52
N SER A 85 4.76 36.48 -27.36
CA SER A 85 4.25 37.85 -27.20
C SER A 85 5.33 38.76 -26.65
#